data_AF-A0A842SK98-F1
#
_entry.id   AF-A0A842SK98-F1
#
_cell.length_a   1.000
_cell.length_b   1.000
_cell.length_c   1.000
_cell.angle_alpha   90.00
_cell.angle_beta   90.00
_cell.angle_gamma   90.00
#
_symmetry.space_group_name_H-M   'P 1'
#
loop_
_entity.id
_entity.type
_entity.pdbx_description
1 polymer ?
#
loop_
_entity_poly.entity_id
_entity_poly.type
_entity_poly.pdbx_seq_one_letter_code
_entity_poly.pdbx_strand_id
1 'polypeptide(L)'
;MKVLLSGKGGAGKSAITILLARKLLEKGPVYVLDADESNRLLSRAMGVETPETIADYLGGRTDLRDRIDEYQKVKLDELPNEFLKISEDGIKFAVVGKIEE
;
A
#
# COMPACT_ATOMS: atom_id res chain seq x y z
N MET A 1 -2.04 -15.31 1.22
CA MET A 1 -3.43 -14.91 1.52
C MET A 1 -3.64 -13.48 1.03
N LYS A 2 -4.81 -13.13 0.49
CA LYS A 2 -5.15 -11.75 0.09
C LYS A 2 -6.44 -11.35 0.80
N VAL A 3 -6.48 -10.15 1.38
CA VAL A 3 -7.64 -9.62 2.13
C VAL A 3 -7.88 -8.19 1.67
N LEU A 4 -9.13 -7.85 1.34
CA LEU A 4 -9.55 -6.50 1.02
C LEU A 4 -10.39 -5.96 2.18
N LEU A 5 -10.04 -4.77 2.68
CA LEU A 5 -10.79 -4.06 3.71
C LEU A 5 -11.49 -2.85 3.08
N SER A 6 -12.82 -2.87 3.05
CA SER A 6 -13.66 -1.83 2.46
C SER A 6 -14.81 -1.44 3.40
N GLY A 7 -15.43 -0.29 3.16
CA GLY A 7 -16.47 0.27 4.04
C GLY A 7 -16.50 1.79 4.04
N LYS A 8 -17.51 2.39 4.68
CA LYS A 8 -17.72 3.85 4.72
C LYS A 8 -16.57 4.59 5.41
N GLY A 9 -16.49 5.91 5.18
CA GLY A 9 -15.61 6.80 5.94
C GLY A 9 -15.91 6.72 7.44
N GLY A 10 -14.88 6.72 8.28
CA GLY A 10 -15.03 6.63 9.74
C GLY A 10 -15.34 5.23 10.30
N ALA A 11 -15.50 4.20 9.45
CA ALA A 11 -15.82 2.83 9.90
C ALA A 11 -14.66 2.07 10.60
N GLY A 12 -13.53 2.73 10.87
CA GLY A 12 -12.38 2.12 11.54
C GLY A 12 -11.49 1.22 10.67
N LYS A 13 -11.64 1.26 9.34
CA LYS A 13 -10.87 0.42 8.40
C LYS A 13 -9.36 0.49 8.64
N SER A 14 -8.78 1.68 8.70
CA SER A 14 -7.34 1.87 8.91
C SER A 14 -6.87 1.27 10.23
N ALA A 15 -7.65 1.41 11.30
CA ALA A 15 -7.33 0.81 12.59
C ALA A 15 -7.35 -0.73 12.51
N ILE A 16 -8.39 -1.30 11.88
CA ILE A 16 -8.49 -2.75 11.67
C ILE A 16 -7.33 -3.24 10.79
N THR A 17 -6.95 -2.52 9.73
CA THR A 17 -5.81 -2.87 8.87
C THR A 17 -4.54 -3.03 9.67
N ILE A 18 -4.20 -2.06 10.54
CA ILE A 18 -2.98 -2.09 11.34
C ILE A 18 -3.01 -3.24 12.34
N LEU A 19 -4.11 -3.39 13.10
CA LEU A 19 -4.23 -4.45 14.11
C LEU A 19 -4.20 -5.85 13.47
N LEU A 20 -4.89 -6.02 12.34
CA LEU A 20 -4.90 -7.27 11.59
C LEU A 20 -3.51 -7.58 11.03
N ALA A 21 -2.81 -6.59 10.46
CA ALA A 21 -1.47 -6.76 9.93
C ALA A 21 -0.48 -7.23 11.02
N ARG A 22 -0.50 -6.57 12.18
CA ARG A 22 0.31 -6.96 13.35
C ARG A 22 0.01 -8.38 13.81
N LYS A 23 -1.26 -8.77 13.84
CA LYS A 23 -1.63 -10.14 14.23
C LYS A 23 -1.22 -11.18 13.19
N LEU A 24 -1.26 -10.83 11.91
CA LEU A 24 -0.87 -11.72 10.82
C LEU A 24 0.65 -11.88 10.72
N LEU A 25 1.45 -10.93 11.21
CA LEU A 25 2.92 -11.05 11.25
C LEU A 25 3.38 -12.28 12.03
N GLU A 26 2.64 -12.68 13.07
CA GLU A 26 2.90 -13.91 13.83
C GLU A 26 2.84 -15.19 12.96
N LYS A 27 2.21 -15.10 11.79
CA LYS A 27 2.02 -16.21 10.85
C LYS A 27 2.92 -16.12 9.62
N GLY A 28 3.69 -15.05 9.48
CA GLY A 28 4.60 -14.84 8.35
C GLY A 28 4.59 -13.40 7.80
N PRO A 29 5.31 -13.15 6.70
CA PRO A 29 5.44 -11.81 6.13
C PRO A 29 4.10 -11.20 5.72
N VAL A 30 3.87 -9.93 6.10
CA VAL A 30 2.65 -9.18 5.81
C VAL A 30 2.96 -7.96 4.95
N TYR A 31 2.15 -7.77 3.92
CA TYR A 31 2.14 -6.57 3.10
C TYR A 31 0.82 -5.83 3.33
N VAL A 32 0.90 -4.54 3.62
CA VAL A 32 -0.23 -3.62 3.64
C VAL A 32 -0.12 -2.73 2.42
N LEU A 33 -1.14 -2.80 1.56
CA LEU A 33 -1.27 -1.97 0.38
C LEU A 33 -2.37 -0.95 0.61
N ASP A 34 -2.01 0.32 0.67
CA ASP A 34 -2.99 1.40 0.78
C ASP A 34 -3.49 1.81 -0.60
N ALA A 35 -4.78 1.53 -0.84
CA ALA A 35 -5.49 1.92 -2.05
C ALA A 35 -6.43 3.13 -1.79
N ASP A 36 -6.52 3.63 -0.55
CA ASP A 36 -7.38 4.77 -0.22
C ASP A 36 -6.60 6.08 -0.42
N GLU A 37 -6.79 6.67 -1.59
CA GLU A 37 -6.12 7.89 -2.02
C GLU A 37 -6.45 9.11 -1.15
N SER A 38 -7.56 9.06 -0.40
CA SER A 38 -8.07 10.19 0.37
C SER A 38 -7.35 10.38 1.71
N ASN A 39 -6.63 9.37 2.20
CA ASN A 39 -6.16 9.34 3.57
C ASN A 39 -4.73 8.79 3.72
N ARG A 40 -3.74 9.70 3.65
CA ARG A 40 -2.32 9.39 3.89
C ARG A 40 -1.96 9.20 5.37
N LEU A 41 -2.92 9.10 6.29
CA LEU A 41 -2.62 8.92 7.72
C LEU A 41 -2.19 7.50 8.07
N LEU A 42 -2.40 6.52 7.18
CA LEU A 42 -2.05 5.12 7.45
C LEU A 42 -0.54 4.91 7.60
N SER A 43 0.29 5.53 6.74
CA SER A 43 1.76 5.51 6.87
C SER A 43 2.21 6.03 8.24
N ARG A 44 1.69 7.21 8.62
CA ARG A 44 1.96 7.85 9.91
C ARG A 44 1.51 6.98 11.08
N ALA A 45 0.34 6.36 11.00
CA ALA A 45 -0.19 5.49 12.06
C ALA A 45 0.63 4.20 12.23
N MET A 46 1.32 3.75 11.19
CA MET A 46 2.27 2.63 11.25
C MET A 46 3.69 3.06 11.60
N GLY A 47 3.94 4.37 11.79
CA GLY A 47 5.27 4.87 12.13
C GLY A 47 6.28 4.77 10.99
N VAL A 48 5.82 4.71 9.74
CA VAL A 48 6.68 4.72 8.56
C VAL A 48 6.65 6.08 7.87
N GLU A 49 7.75 6.44 7.23
CA GLU A 49 7.75 7.53 6.26
C GLU A 49 6.74 7.22 5.14
N THR A 50 6.13 8.27 4.59
CA THR A 50 5.20 8.10 3.46
C THR A 50 6.00 7.67 2.23
N PRO A 51 5.72 6.49 1.63
CA PRO A 51 6.37 6.06 0.40
C PRO A 51 5.89 6.87 -0.81
N GLU A 52 6.71 6.90 -1.84
CA GLU A 52 6.27 7.22 -3.21
C GLU A 52 5.28 6.16 -3.69
N THR A 53 4.45 6.51 -4.68
CA THR A 53 3.33 5.62 -5.07
C THR A 53 3.73 4.60 -6.13
N ILE A 54 3.07 3.44 -6.14
CA ILE A 54 3.25 2.44 -7.20
C ILE A 54 2.88 3.04 -8.56
N ALA A 55 1.88 3.93 -8.63
CA ALA A 55 1.57 4.65 -9.86
C ALA A 55 2.78 5.46 -10.38
N ASP A 56 3.51 6.14 -9.50
CA ASP A 56 4.73 6.88 -9.88
C ASP A 56 5.86 5.94 -10.31
N TYR A 57 6.03 4.81 -9.63
CA TYR A 57 7.01 3.77 -10.01
C TYR A 57 6.81 3.25 -11.44
N LEU A 58 5.55 3.12 -11.86
CA LEU A 58 5.18 2.58 -13.16
C LEU A 58 5.16 3.63 -14.29
N GLY A 59 5.80 4.79 -14.09
CA GLY A 59 5.91 5.86 -15.09
C GLY A 59 4.98 7.05 -14.84
N GLY A 60 4.28 7.07 -13.70
CA GLY A 60 3.33 8.12 -13.36
C GLY A 60 2.06 8.06 -14.21
N ARG A 61 1.17 9.04 -13.99
CA ARG A 61 -0.21 9.03 -14.51
C ARG A 61 -0.33 8.87 -16.03
N THR A 62 0.52 9.54 -16.80
CA THR A 62 0.41 9.56 -18.27
C THR A 62 0.81 8.21 -18.86
N ASP A 63 1.94 7.66 -18.42
CA ASP A 63 2.45 6.39 -18.96
C ASP A 63 1.63 5.19 -18.46
N LEU A 64 1.03 5.28 -17.27
CA LEU A 64 0.21 4.20 -16.73
C LEU A 64 -1.06 3.96 -17.55
N ARG A 65 -1.71 5.02 -18.04
CA ARG A 65 -2.96 4.92 -18.81
C ARG A 65 -2.73 4.20 -20.14
N ASP A 66 -1.65 4.56 -20.82
CA ASP A 66 -1.36 4.04 -22.16
C ASP A 66 -0.79 2.61 -22.12
N ARG A 67 -0.25 2.17 -20.96
CA ARG A 67 0.49 0.90 -20.82
C ARG A 67 0.00 0.04 -19.66
N ILE A 68 -1.22 0.24 -19.17
CA ILE A 68 -1.74 -0.51 -18.01
C ILE A 68 -1.73 -2.03 -18.26
N ASP A 69 -1.96 -2.42 -19.52
CA ASP A 69 -1.91 -3.82 -19.97
C ASP A 69 -0.50 -4.41 -19.97
N GLU A 70 0.55 -3.58 -20.00
CA GLU A 70 1.94 -4.02 -19.87
C GLU A 70 2.33 -4.25 -18.41
N TYR A 71 1.68 -3.57 -17.47
CA TYR A 71 1.92 -3.66 -16.03
C TYR A 71 1.05 -4.72 -15.33
N GLN A 72 0.84 -5.88 -15.96
CA GLN A 72 -0.05 -6.93 -15.44
C GLN A 72 0.36 -7.46 -14.05
N LYS A 73 1.63 -7.33 -13.66
CA LYS A 73 2.16 -7.82 -12.38
C LYS A 73 3.29 -6.93 -11.85
N VAL A 74 3.07 -6.34 -10.69
CA VAL A 74 4.12 -5.72 -9.88
C VAL A 74 4.51 -6.68 -8.75
N LYS A 75 5.80 -6.98 -8.65
CA LYS A 75 6.34 -7.75 -7.52
C LYS A 75 6.70 -6.80 -6.39
N LEU A 76 5.89 -6.82 -5.33
CA LEU A 76 6.02 -5.89 -4.21
C LEU A 76 7.35 -6.03 -3.45
N ASP A 77 7.96 -7.22 -3.45
CA ASP A 77 9.24 -7.51 -2.81
C ASP A 77 10.46 -7.02 -3.58
N GLU A 78 10.29 -6.68 -4.86
CA GLU A 78 11.34 -6.10 -5.72
C GLU A 78 11.24 -4.57 -5.79
N LEU A 79 10.25 -3.96 -5.11
CA LEU A 79 10.09 -2.51 -5.08
C LEU A 79 11.25 -1.84 -4.31
N PRO A 80 11.82 -0.74 -4.84
CA PRO A 80 12.81 0.06 -4.12
C PRO A 80 12.25 0.63 -2.81
N ASN A 81 13.15 0.96 -1.87
CA ASN A 81 12.81 1.50 -0.54
C ASN A 81 12.04 2.85 -0.58
N GLU A 82 12.02 3.52 -1.73
CA GLU A 82 11.21 4.72 -1.96
C GLU A 82 9.71 4.38 -2.02
N PHE A 83 9.37 3.20 -2.55
CA PHE A 83 7.98 2.75 -2.81
C PHE A 83 7.50 1.68 -1.80
N LEU A 84 8.43 0.96 -1.18
CA LEU A 84 8.15 -0.03 -0.14
C LEU A 84 8.87 0.34 1.16
N LYS A 85 8.11 0.67 2.19
CA LYS A 85 8.63 0.96 3.53
C LYS A 85 8.39 -0.23 4.44
N ILE A 86 9.22 -0.36 5.47
CA ILE A 86 9.08 -1.41 6.48
C ILE A 86 8.93 -0.71 7.82
N SER A 87 7.85 -1.00 8.55
CA SER A 87 7.64 -0.51 9.91
C SER A 87 8.56 -1.20 10.91
N GLU A 88 8.69 -0.64 12.11
CA GLU A 88 9.52 -1.22 13.18
C GLU A 88 9.09 -2.65 13.55
N ASP A 89 7.80 -2.97 13.46
CA ASP A 89 7.25 -4.31 13.71
C ASP A 89 7.36 -5.26 12.49
N GLY A 90 7.89 -4.80 11.35
CA GLY A 90 8.19 -5.61 10.18
C GLY A 90 7.07 -5.68 9.13
N ILE A 91 6.05 -4.83 9.21
CA ILE A 91 5.01 -4.73 8.17
C ILE A 91 5.61 -4.04 6.95
N LYS A 92 5.45 -4.66 5.77
CA LYS A 92 5.83 -4.07 4.50
C LYS A 92 4.68 -3.22 3.98
N PHE A 93 4.92 -1.94 3.77
CA PHE A 93 3.90 -0.96 3.42
C PHE A 93 4.18 -0.31 2.07
N ALA A 94 3.17 -0.29 1.21
CA ALA A 94 3.19 0.40 -0.06
C ALA A 94 1.86 1.14 -0.29
N VAL A 95 1.91 2.17 -1.13
CA VAL A 95 0.74 2.98 -1.50
C VAL A 95 0.53 2.87 -3.00
N VAL A 96 -0.70 2.61 -3.44
CA VAL A 96 -1.02 2.51 -4.87
C VAL A 96 -0.90 3.86 -5.54
N GLY A 97 -1.47 4.91 -4.93
CA GLY A 97 -1.53 6.25 -5.52
C GLY A 97 -2.63 6.39 -6.56
N LYS A 98 -2.72 7.58 -7.17
CA LYS A 98 -3.75 7.91 -8.16
C LYS A 98 -3.48 7.20 -9.48
N ILE A 99 -4.42 6.36 -9.90
CA ILE A 99 -4.38 5.68 -11.20
C ILE A 99 -5.28 6.40 -12.22
N GLU A 100 -6.42 6.95 -11.80
CA GLU A 100 -7.32 7.76 -12.64
C GLU A 100 -7.88 8.97 -11.85
N GLU A 101 -8.60 9.86 -12.53
CA GLU A 101 -9.27 11.02 -11.93
C GLU A 101 -10.75 10.73 -11.73
#